data_AF-A0A8B8J8E2-F1
#
_entry.id   AF-A0A8B8J8E2-F1
#
_cell.length_a   1.000
_cell.length_b   1.000
_cell.length_c   1.000
_cell.angle_alpha   90.00
_cell.angle_beta   90.00
_cell.angle_gamma   90.00
#
_symmetry.space_group_name_H-M   'P 1'
#
loop_
_entity.id
_entity.type
_entity.pdbx_description
1 polymer ?
#
loop_
_entity_poly.entity_id
_entity_poly.type
_entity_poly.pdbx_seq_one_letter_code
_entity_poly.pdbx_strand_id
1 'polypeptide(L)'
;MMSSSSEMSEKNSENFEQHTREDSEYARLVVPNEARTVDVNSQQSLEKSKSKSFFWWIKLLFCCLLLIPLTYAFVKWGVPFAFEKVLLPIMQWEATAFGRPVLALVLVASLAFFPVVLIPSGPSMWLAGMIFGYGLGFVIIMVGTTIGMVLPYLIGLFFRERIHSWLKRWPQQTALLRLAGEGSWFQQFRVVALFRISPFPYTIFNYAVVVTNMKFGPYLVGSIAGMIPEAFIYIYSGRLIRTLADMKYGNYSMTPVEIVYNIVSFVIAIVITIAFTVYARRALDDLKRAEGIGSANDDQGGASLELEKLPQERPRAYSFSSDNV
;
A
#
# COMPACT_ATOMS: atom_id res chain seq x y z
N MET A 1 -33.98 -82.26 -39.54
CA MET A 1 -35.15 -82.80 -40.25
C MET A 1 -36.02 -81.61 -40.59
N MET A 2 -36.05 -81.24 -41.87
CA MET A 2 -37.25 -81.39 -42.74
C MET A 2 -38.41 -80.56 -42.19
N SER A 3 -39.05 -79.65 -42.90
CA SER A 3 -39.21 -79.40 -44.34
C SER A 3 -39.99 -78.07 -44.37
N SER A 4 -39.73 -77.12 -45.27
CA SER A 4 -40.40 -77.02 -46.57
C SER A 4 -41.91 -77.34 -46.49
N SER A 5 -42.85 -76.56 -46.98
CA SER A 5 -42.82 -75.58 -48.06
C SER A 5 -44.22 -74.95 -48.16
N SER A 6 -44.41 -74.17 -49.23
CA SER A 6 -45.65 -73.73 -49.92
C SER A 6 -46.08 -72.28 -49.62
N GLU A 7 -45.70 -71.32 -50.49
CA GLU A 7 -46.29 -70.98 -51.83
C GLU A 7 -47.64 -70.27 -51.69
N MET A 8 -48.04 -69.22 -52.42
CA MET A 8 -47.50 -68.43 -53.54
C MET A 8 -48.44 -67.21 -53.75
N SER A 9 -48.08 -66.30 -54.68
CA SER A 9 -48.87 -65.24 -55.37
C SER A 9 -48.73 -63.84 -54.75
N GLU A 10 -48.43 -62.77 -55.47
CA GLU A 10 -48.34 -62.52 -56.92
C GLU A 10 -47.75 -61.11 -57.13
N LYS A 11 -47.13 -60.92 -58.30
CA LYS A 11 -47.20 -59.68 -59.10
C LYS A 11 -46.20 -58.53 -58.86
N ASN A 12 -45.42 -58.35 -59.92
CA ASN A 12 -44.98 -57.11 -60.56
C ASN A 12 -43.83 -56.27 -59.97
N SER A 13 -43.01 -55.89 -60.95
CA SER A 13 -42.28 -54.62 -61.09
C SER A 13 -40.88 -54.56 -60.51
N GLU A 14 -39.96 -54.93 -61.42
CA GLU A 14 -38.69 -54.25 -61.72
C GLU A 14 -37.54 -54.37 -60.70
N ASN A 15 -36.61 -55.25 -61.09
CA ASN A 15 -35.21 -55.37 -60.67
C ASN A 15 -34.52 -54.00 -60.53
N PHE A 16 -33.86 -53.68 -59.41
CA PHE A 16 -32.61 -54.23 -58.84
C PHE A 16 -31.43 -53.29 -59.13
N GLU A 17 -31.05 -52.51 -58.13
CA GLU A 17 -29.67 -52.19 -57.72
C GLU A 17 -29.79 -51.45 -56.37
N GLN A 18 -29.51 -52.07 -55.22
CA GLN A 18 -28.18 -52.29 -54.67
C GLN A 18 -27.45 -50.97 -54.39
N HIS A 19 -27.58 -50.40 -53.19
CA HIS A 19 -26.51 -50.41 -52.17
C HIS A 19 -26.92 -49.66 -50.90
N THR A 20 -27.04 -50.42 -49.81
CA THR A 20 -26.94 -49.96 -48.42
C THR A 20 -25.58 -49.31 -48.16
N ARG A 21 -25.47 -47.98 -48.27
CA ARG A 21 -24.36 -47.22 -47.63
C ARG A 21 -24.52 -45.69 -47.56
N GLU A 22 -25.70 -45.15 -47.23
CA GLU A 22 -25.84 -43.67 -47.09
C GLU A 22 -26.53 -43.17 -45.80
N ASP A 23 -26.76 -44.03 -44.79
CA ASP A 23 -27.33 -43.59 -43.51
C ASP A 23 -26.29 -43.04 -42.51
N SER A 24 -25.23 -42.37 -43.00
CA SER A 24 -24.23 -41.71 -42.14
C SER A 24 -24.05 -40.20 -42.38
N GLU A 25 -24.79 -39.61 -43.32
CA GLU A 25 -24.68 -38.17 -43.61
C GLU A 25 -25.64 -37.28 -42.81
N TYR A 26 -26.76 -37.82 -42.28
CA TYR A 26 -27.69 -36.99 -41.50
C TYR A 26 -27.27 -36.75 -40.04
N ALA A 27 -26.40 -37.58 -39.47
CA ALA A 27 -25.88 -37.37 -38.11
C ALA A 27 -24.64 -36.45 -38.06
N ARG A 28 -24.13 -36.00 -39.21
CA ARG A 28 -22.89 -35.21 -39.31
C ARG A 28 -23.10 -33.73 -39.66
N LEU A 29 -24.34 -33.30 -39.88
CA LEU A 29 -24.66 -31.94 -40.34
C LEU A 29 -25.21 -31.00 -39.24
N VAL A 30 -25.34 -31.46 -38.00
CA VAL A 30 -25.85 -30.62 -36.87
C VAL A 30 -24.75 -30.27 -35.84
N VAL A 31 -23.47 -30.50 -36.13
CA VAL A 31 -22.37 -29.97 -35.31
C VAL A 31 -21.20 -29.52 -36.20
N PRO A 32 -21.27 -28.31 -36.78
CA PRO A 32 -20.06 -27.49 -36.73
C PRO A 32 -20.41 -25.99 -36.67
N ASN A 33 -20.70 -25.45 -35.47
CA ASN A 33 -20.49 -24.01 -35.24
C ASN A 33 -20.18 -23.66 -33.78
N GLU A 34 -20.60 -24.48 -32.82
CA GLU A 34 -20.28 -24.24 -31.39
C GLU A 34 -18.82 -24.57 -31.04
N ALA A 35 -18.23 -25.65 -31.56
CA ALA A 35 -16.82 -25.97 -31.30
C ALA A 35 -15.86 -24.89 -31.85
N ARG A 36 -16.12 -24.35 -33.05
CA ARG A 36 -15.32 -23.26 -33.62
C ARG A 36 -15.50 -21.94 -32.88
N THR A 37 -16.69 -21.63 -32.39
CA THR A 37 -16.92 -20.37 -31.64
C THR A 37 -16.36 -20.43 -30.22
N VAL A 38 -16.36 -21.61 -29.58
CA VAL A 38 -15.70 -21.80 -28.28
C VAL A 38 -14.18 -21.80 -28.42
N ASP A 39 -13.60 -22.45 -29.43
CA ASP A 39 -12.15 -22.41 -29.67
C ASP A 39 -11.65 -21.01 -30.06
N VAL A 40 -12.38 -20.29 -30.93
CA VAL A 40 -12.01 -18.92 -31.31
C VAL A 40 -12.14 -17.97 -30.12
N ASN A 41 -13.20 -18.05 -29.32
CA ASN A 41 -13.41 -17.13 -28.20
C ASN A 41 -12.50 -17.45 -26.99
N SER A 42 -12.18 -18.73 -26.76
CA SER A 42 -11.21 -19.16 -25.74
C SER A 42 -9.77 -18.85 -26.15
N GLN A 43 -9.37 -19.08 -27.41
CA GLN A 43 -8.06 -18.63 -27.93
C GLN A 43 -7.93 -17.10 -27.91
N GLN A 44 -8.98 -16.37 -28.30
CA GLN A 44 -8.97 -14.91 -28.27
C GLN A 44 -8.93 -14.36 -26.83
N SER A 45 -9.54 -15.05 -25.86
CA SER A 45 -9.45 -14.70 -24.43
C SER A 45 -8.07 -15.01 -23.81
N LEU A 46 -7.43 -16.12 -24.20
CA LEU A 46 -6.07 -16.49 -23.81
C LEU A 46 -5.04 -15.54 -24.43
N GLU A 47 -5.20 -15.14 -25.69
CA GLU A 47 -4.35 -14.14 -26.32
C GLU A 47 -4.53 -12.74 -25.70
N LYS A 48 -5.76 -12.32 -25.38
CA LYS A 48 -6.00 -11.02 -24.73
C LYS A 48 -5.42 -10.97 -23.30
N SER A 49 -5.49 -12.09 -22.57
CA SER A 49 -4.93 -12.21 -21.21
C SER A 49 -3.39 -12.22 -21.23
N LYS A 50 -2.78 -12.99 -22.15
CA LYS A 50 -1.33 -13.06 -22.32
C LYS A 50 -0.76 -11.74 -22.84
N SER A 51 -1.48 -11.05 -23.73
CA SER A 51 -1.10 -9.74 -24.30
C SER A 51 -1.12 -8.62 -23.24
N LYS A 52 -2.12 -8.57 -22.35
CA LYS A 52 -2.14 -7.60 -21.24
C LYS A 52 -0.99 -7.82 -20.25
N SER A 53 -0.67 -9.07 -19.93
CA SER A 53 0.47 -9.42 -19.08
C SER A 53 1.80 -9.04 -19.75
N PHE A 54 1.98 -9.40 -21.02
CA PHE A 54 3.17 -9.07 -21.80
C PHE A 54 3.42 -7.56 -21.91
N PHE A 55 2.37 -6.76 -22.15
CA PHE A 55 2.48 -5.30 -22.18
C PHE A 55 2.82 -4.70 -20.80
N TRP A 56 2.40 -5.34 -19.71
CA TRP A 56 2.76 -4.94 -18.35
C TRP A 56 4.23 -5.23 -18.03
N TRP A 57 4.74 -6.40 -18.44
CA TRP A 57 6.17 -6.76 -18.32
C TRP A 57 7.08 -5.90 -19.19
N ILE A 58 6.66 -5.54 -20.41
CA ILE A 58 7.37 -4.57 -21.25
C ILE A 58 7.41 -3.18 -20.62
N LYS A 59 6.28 -2.70 -20.06
CA LYS A 59 6.25 -1.43 -19.32
C LYS A 59 7.17 -1.46 -18.11
N LEU A 60 7.23 -2.58 -17.39
CA LEU A 60 8.13 -2.77 -16.25
C LEU A 60 9.60 -2.75 -16.69
N LEU A 61 9.95 -3.47 -17.76
CA LEU A 61 11.30 -3.48 -18.33
C LEU A 61 11.73 -2.10 -18.82
N PHE A 62 10.84 -1.38 -19.51
CA PHE A 62 11.11 -0.02 -19.97
C PHE A 62 11.25 0.96 -18.80
N CYS A 63 10.44 0.80 -17.75
CA CYS A 63 10.58 1.58 -16.52
C CYS A 63 11.92 1.30 -15.84
N CYS A 64 12.31 0.03 -15.67
CA CYS A 64 13.63 -0.34 -15.15
C CYS A 64 14.77 0.20 -16.03
N LEU A 65 14.66 0.09 -17.35
CA LEU A 65 15.64 0.59 -18.32
C LEU A 65 15.79 2.12 -18.24
N LEU A 66 14.72 2.86 -17.93
CA LEU A 66 14.78 4.31 -17.69
C LEU A 66 15.29 4.67 -16.30
N LEU A 67 14.96 3.86 -15.28
CA LEU A 67 15.39 4.08 -13.90
C LEU A 67 16.89 3.86 -13.73
N ILE A 68 17.52 2.93 -14.45
CA ILE A 68 18.97 2.68 -14.38
C ILE A 68 19.82 3.91 -14.80
N PRO A 69 19.64 4.53 -15.97
CA PRO A 69 20.40 5.73 -16.34
C PRO A 69 20.01 6.94 -15.49
N LEU A 70 18.76 7.05 -15.04
CA LEU A 70 18.33 8.12 -14.14
C LEU A 70 18.99 8.00 -12.76
N THR A 71 19.05 6.80 -12.20
CA THR A 71 19.77 6.54 -10.94
C THR A 71 21.27 6.73 -11.12
N TYR A 72 21.86 6.30 -12.24
CA TYR A 72 23.26 6.55 -12.55
C TYR A 72 23.58 8.05 -12.66
N ALA A 73 22.75 8.83 -13.37
CA ALA A 73 22.90 10.27 -13.48
C ALA A 73 22.74 10.94 -12.11
N PHE A 74 21.76 10.53 -11.31
CA PHE A 74 21.58 11.02 -9.95
C PHE A 74 22.78 10.73 -9.04
N VAL A 75 23.35 9.53 -9.12
CA VAL A 75 24.56 9.16 -8.36
C VAL A 75 25.78 9.92 -8.86
N LYS A 76 25.93 10.12 -10.17
CA LYS A 76 27.10 10.79 -10.74
C LYS A 76 27.08 12.31 -10.64
N TRP A 77 25.90 12.94 -10.65
CA TRP A 77 25.76 14.40 -10.68
C TRP A 77 25.02 14.92 -9.44
N GLY A 78 23.93 14.28 -9.06
CA GLY A 78 23.11 14.69 -7.91
C GLY A 78 23.83 14.51 -6.57
N VAL A 79 24.48 13.36 -6.35
CA VAL A 79 25.22 13.10 -5.11
C VAL A 79 26.40 14.07 -4.95
N PRO A 80 27.30 14.27 -5.94
CA PRO A 80 28.35 15.28 -5.81
C PRO A 80 27.81 16.68 -5.59
N PHE A 81 26.73 17.07 -6.29
CA PHE A 81 26.09 18.37 -6.07
C PHE A 81 25.58 18.54 -4.64
N ALA A 82 24.85 17.55 -4.12
CA ALA A 82 24.34 17.59 -2.75
C ALA A 82 25.48 17.64 -1.72
N PHE A 83 26.57 16.92 -1.95
CA PHE A 83 27.72 16.93 -1.05
C PHE A 83 28.50 18.25 -1.14
N GLU A 84 28.87 18.70 -2.33
CA GLU A 84 29.77 19.84 -2.52
C GLU A 84 29.08 21.20 -2.40
N LYS A 85 27.79 21.30 -2.75
CA LYS A 85 27.05 22.57 -2.74
C LYS A 85 26.11 22.75 -1.56
N VAL A 86 25.68 21.66 -0.94
CA VAL A 86 24.76 21.72 0.20
C VAL A 86 25.48 21.27 1.46
N LEU A 87 25.96 20.03 1.52
CA LEU A 87 26.47 19.43 2.74
C LEU A 87 27.77 20.08 3.23
N LEU A 88 28.81 20.19 2.41
CA LEU A 88 30.09 20.77 2.81
C LEU A 88 29.96 22.25 3.21
N PRO A 89 29.26 23.12 2.44
CA PRO A 89 29.02 24.48 2.87
C PRO A 89 28.22 24.56 4.17
N ILE A 90 27.23 23.69 4.40
CA ILE A 90 26.47 23.70 5.66
C ILE A 90 27.32 23.26 6.84
N MET A 91 28.23 22.30 6.66
CA MET A 91 29.17 21.86 7.70
C MET A 91 30.23 22.93 7.99
N GLN A 92 30.74 23.60 6.96
CA GLN A 92 31.68 24.71 7.12
C GLN A 92 31.00 25.92 7.76
N TRP A 93 29.77 26.23 7.35
CA TRP A 93 28.94 27.27 7.95
C TRP A 93 28.57 26.93 9.39
N GLU A 94 28.27 25.67 9.73
CA GLU A 94 28.13 25.20 11.11
C GLU A 94 29.40 25.50 11.92
N ALA A 95 30.58 25.18 11.37
CA ALA A 95 31.85 25.39 12.08
C ALA A 95 32.23 26.88 12.24
N THR A 96 31.76 27.76 11.35
CA THR A 96 32.22 29.15 11.25
C THR A 96 31.19 30.20 11.68
N ALA A 97 29.90 29.97 11.47
CA ALA A 97 28.88 31.00 11.60
C ALA A 97 28.13 30.96 12.94
N PHE A 98 27.98 29.80 13.58
CA PHE A 98 27.13 29.66 14.76
C PHE A 98 27.67 28.67 15.80
N GLY A 99 27.49 29.01 17.08
CA GLY A 99 27.62 28.02 18.14
C GLY A 99 26.52 26.96 18.06
N ARG A 100 26.82 25.74 18.50
CA ARG A 100 25.87 24.61 18.61
C ARG A 100 24.46 24.98 19.11
N PRO A 101 24.25 25.83 20.14
CA PRO A 101 22.89 26.17 20.58
C PRO A 101 22.07 26.96 19.55
N VAL A 102 22.68 27.84 18.75
CA VAL A 102 21.94 28.63 17.76
C VAL A 102 21.47 27.75 16.61
N LEU A 103 22.30 26.81 16.17
CA LEU A 103 21.92 25.80 15.16
C LEU A 103 20.77 24.92 15.64
N ALA A 104 20.79 24.50 16.91
CA ALA A 104 19.69 23.75 17.49
C ALA A 104 18.37 24.54 17.40
N LEU A 105 18.39 25.83 17.71
CA LEU A 105 17.22 26.71 17.62
C LEU A 105 16.74 26.85 16.17
N VAL A 106 17.64 27.10 15.23
CA VAL A 106 17.32 27.19 13.80
C VAL A 106 16.67 25.90 13.29
N LEU A 107 17.17 24.73 13.70
CA LEU A 107 16.59 23.44 13.34
C LEU A 107 15.21 23.21 13.98
N VAL A 108 15.03 23.57 15.24
CA VAL A 108 13.70 23.51 15.88
C VAL A 108 12.72 24.42 15.13
N ALA A 109 13.15 25.64 14.78
CA ALA A 109 12.32 26.60 14.05
C ALA A 109 11.98 26.11 12.64
N SER A 110 12.93 25.51 11.91
CA SER A 110 12.67 24.97 10.57
C SER A 110 11.70 23.79 10.64
N LEU A 111 11.89 22.86 11.58
CA LEU A 111 10.99 21.71 11.80
C LEU A 111 9.59 22.14 12.25
N ALA A 112 9.48 23.26 12.97
CA ALA A 112 8.21 23.85 13.36
C ALA A 112 7.49 24.53 12.19
N PHE A 113 8.22 25.25 11.34
CA PHE A 113 7.62 26.08 10.29
C PHE A 113 7.37 25.32 8.98
N PHE A 114 8.26 24.44 8.56
CA PHE A 114 8.14 23.73 7.28
C PHE A 114 6.81 23.00 7.07
N PRO A 115 6.26 22.30 8.09
CA PRO A 115 4.97 21.62 7.91
C PRO A 115 3.80 22.58 7.69
N VAL A 116 3.90 23.82 8.20
CA VAL A 116 2.88 24.87 8.01
C VAL A 116 2.80 25.23 6.53
N VAL A 117 3.96 25.42 5.89
CA VAL A 117 4.08 25.77 4.47
C VAL A 117 4.14 24.55 3.53
N LEU A 118 3.82 23.34 4.04
CA LEU A 118 3.85 22.07 3.30
C LEU A 118 5.23 21.70 2.72
N ILE A 119 6.31 22.24 3.29
CA ILE A 119 7.69 21.89 2.94
C ILE A 119 8.10 20.61 3.70
N PRO A 120 8.78 19.65 3.04
CA PRO A 120 9.31 18.46 3.71
C PRO A 120 10.33 18.80 4.81
N SER A 121 10.15 18.24 6.01
CA SER A 121 11.07 18.42 7.15
C SER A 121 12.32 17.53 7.11
N GLY A 122 12.35 16.54 6.20
CA GLY A 122 13.43 15.55 6.07
C GLY A 122 14.85 16.11 6.11
N PRO A 123 15.19 17.14 5.31
CA PRO A 123 16.54 17.73 5.34
C PRO A 123 16.95 18.28 6.71
N SER A 124 16.04 18.91 7.44
CA SER A 124 16.32 19.41 8.80
C SER A 124 16.51 18.27 9.81
N MET A 125 15.75 17.19 9.67
CA MET A 125 15.90 16.00 10.53
C MET A 125 17.24 15.29 10.27
N TRP A 126 17.66 15.15 9.01
CA TRP A 126 19.01 14.67 8.68
C TRP A 126 20.10 15.57 9.27
N LEU A 127 19.96 16.89 9.14
CA LEU A 127 20.94 17.83 9.66
C LEU A 127 21.04 17.79 11.18
N ALA A 128 19.90 17.68 11.88
CA ALA A 128 19.88 17.47 13.33
C ALA A 128 20.62 16.19 13.73
N GLY A 129 20.41 15.10 12.99
CA GLY A 129 21.11 13.84 13.19
C GLY A 129 22.62 13.91 12.93
N MET A 130 23.01 14.60 11.85
CA MET A 130 24.41 14.83 11.51
C MET A 130 25.12 15.60 12.63
N ILE A 131 24.57 16.74 13.02
CA ILE A 131 25.20 17.70 13.94
C ILE A 131 25.17 17.22 15.40
N PHE A 132 24.00 16.81 15.87
CA PHE A 132 23.74 16.60 17.30
C PHE A 132 23.65 15.13 17.71
N GLY A 133 23.68 14.20 16.73
CA GLY A 133 23.63 12.77 16.96
C GLY A 133 22.31 12.31 17.61
N TYR A 134 22.36 11.16 18.31
CA TYR A 134 21.16 10.50 18.82
C TYR A 134 20.51 11.15 20.04
N GLY A 135 21.29 11.76 20.94
CA GLY A 135 20.73 12.36 22.16
C GLY A 135 20.05 13.70 21.84
N LEU A 136 20.86 14.73 21.62
CA LEU A 136 20.36 16.08 21.35
C LEU A 136 19.61 16.17 20.01
N GLY A 137 20.03 15.43 18.98
CA GLY A 137 19.32 15.42 17.70
C GLY A 137 17.92 14.85 17.81
N PHE A 138 17.71 13.80 18.62
CA PHE A 138 16.37 13.28 18.91
C PHE A 138 15.51 14.32 19.63
N VAL A 139 16.03 14.97 20.66
CA VAL A 139 15.28 16.01 21.39
C VAL A 139 14.91 17.17 20.45
N ILE A 140 15.85 17.65 19.64
CA ILE A 140 15.62 18.71 18.64
C ILE A 140 14.53 18.30 17.65
N ILE A 141 14.61 17.09 17.10
CA ILE A 141 13.62 16.58 16.15
C ILE A 141 12.24 16.50 16.81
N MET A 142 12.15 15.84 17.96
CA MET A 142 10.86 15.64 18.64
C MET A 142 10.21 16.95 19.06
N VAL A 143 10.97 17.91 19.58
CA VAL A 143 10.43 19.23 19.95
C VAL A 143 9.99 20.00 18.71
N GLY A 144 10.84 20.08 17.69
CA GLY A 144 10.55 20.79 16.45
C GLY A 144 9.34 20.23 15.71
N THR A 145 9.26 18.90 15.54
CA THR A 145 8.12 18.25 14.87
C THR A 145 6.85 18.35 15.70
N THR A 146 6.94 18.32 17.04
CA THR A 146 5.79 18.52 17.93
C THR A 146 5.17 19.89 17.72
N ILE A 147 5.99 20.95 17.69
CA ILE A 147 5.50 22.29 17.39
C ILE A 147 4.97 22.34 15.95
N GLY A 148 5.68 21.71 15.02
CA GLY A 148 5.32 21.63 13.59
C GLY A 148 4.08 20.83 13.26
N MET A 149 3.54 20.01 14.18
CA MET A 149 2.24 19.37 14.02
C MET A 149 1.12 20.17 14.70
N VAL A 150 1.43 20.80 15.84
CA VAL A 150 0.47 21.65 16.56
C VAL A 150 0.11 22.89 15.75
N LEU A 151 1.08 23.55 15.13
CA LEU A 151 0.83 24.78 14.35
C LEU A 151 -0.16 24.55 13.18
N PRO A 152 0.05 23.59 12.26
CA PRO A 152 -0.94 23.28 11.23
C PRO A 152 -2.30 22.85 11.77
N TYR A 153 -2.35 22.14 12.90
CA TYR A 153 -3.61 21.76 13.54
C TYR A 153 -4.39 23.01 14.00
N LEU A 154 -3.72 23.95 14.66
CA LEU A 154 -4.32 25.21 15.09
C LEU A 154 -4.77 26.07 13.89
N ILE A 155 -3.92 26.20 12.87
CA ILE A 155 -4.28 26.93 11.64
C ILE A 155 -5.46 26.25 10.95
N GLY A 156 -5.47 24.92 10.91
CA GLY A 156 -6.54 24.16 10.30
C GLY A 156 -7.88 24.32 11.00
N LEU A 157 -7.89 24.64 12.30
CA LEU A 157 -9.13 24.91 13.05
C LEU A 157 -9.81 26.18 12.53
N PHE A 158 -9.05 27.20 12.14
CA PHE A 158 -9.59 28.43 11.55
C PHE A 158 -10.10 28.24 10.13
N PHE A 159 -9.49 27.35 9.34
CA PHE A 159 -9.83 27.14 7.93
C PHE A 159 -10.56 25.81 7.66
N ARG A 160 -11.30 25.29 8.65
CA ARG A 160 -11.88 23.94 8.63
C ARG A 160 -12.75 23.67 7.40
N GLU A 161 -13.57 24.62 6.97
CA GLU A 161 -14.45 24.47 5.80
C GLU A 161 -13.68 24.37 4.48
N ARG A 162 -12.60 25.15 4.34
CA ARG A 162 -11.76 25.16 3.15
C ARG A 162 -10.92 23.88 3.05
N ILE A 163 -10.41 23.40 4.19
CA ILE A 163 -9.70 22.12 4.28
C ILE A 163 -10.64 20.96 4.00
N HIS A 164 -11.87 20.99 4.52
CA HIS A 164 -12.87 19.95 4.23
C HIS A 164 -13.12 19.80 2.73
N SER A 165 -13.21 20.91 2.00
CA SER A 165 -13.40 20.90 0.54
C SER A 165 -12.16 20.40 -0.20
N TRP A 166 -10.96 20.76 0.26
CA TRP A 166 -9.70 20.28 -0.32
C TRP A 166 -9.49 18.77 -0.09
N LEU A 167 -9.88 18.26 1.07
CA LEU A 167 -9.69 16.87 1.47
C LEU A 167 -10.63 15.89 0.76
N LYS A 168 -11.70 16.38 0.10
CA LYS A 168 -12.56 15.55 -0.79
C LYS A 168 -11.79 14.89 -1.93
N ARG A 169 -10.58 15.34 -2.24
CA ARG A 169 -9.68 14.72 -3.24
C ARG A 169 -9.12 13.35 -2.80
N TRP A 170 -9.22 12.98 -1.51
CA TRP A 170 -8.63 11.76 -0.93
C TRP A 170 -9.65 10.95 -0.09
N PRO A 171 -10.74 10.46 -0.71
CA PRO A 171 -11.90 9.94 0.02
C PRO A 171 -11.58 8.72 0.91
N GLN A 172 -10.74 7.80 0.45
CA GLN A 172 -10.47 6.54 1.16
C GLN A 172 -9.76 6.77 2.50
N GLN A 173 -8.71 7.61 2.52
CA GLN A 173 -7.96 7.91 3.73
C GLN A 173 -8.80 8.75 4.70
N THR A 174 -9.65 9.65 4.19
CA THR A 174 -10.55 10.45 5.04
C THR A 174 -11.65 9.64 5.71
N ALA A 175 -12.17 8.61 5.04
CA ALA A 175 -13.18 7.74 5.62
C ALA A 175 -12.62 7.00 6.85
N LEU A 176 -11.43 6.42 6.71
CA LEU A 176 -10.75 5.72 7.80
C LEU A 176 -10.41 6.66 8.96
N LEU A 177 -9.95 7.88 8.65
CA LEU A 177 -9.63 8.89 9.65
C LEU A 177 -10.89 9.46 10.36
N ARG A 178 -12.05 9.48 9.68
CA ARG A 178 -13.34 9.88 10.26
C ARG A 178 -13.91 8.81 11.19
N LEU A 179 -13.93 7.55 10.73
CA LEU A 179 -14.37 6.41 11.53
C LEU A 179 -13.55 6.30 12.83
N ALA A 180 -12.23 6.47 12.71
CA ALA A 180 -11.34 6.52 13.87
C ALA A 180 -11.61 7.71 14.80
N GLY A 181 -12.03 8.85 14.25
CA GLY A 181 -12.37 10.06 15.01
C GLY A 181 -13.58 9.89 15.93
N GLU A 182 -14.47 8.95 15.63
CA GLU A 182 -15.67 8.64 16.44
C GLU A 182 -15.38 7.62 17.56
N GLY A 183 -14.22 6.96 17.51
CA GLY A 183 -13.81 5.96 18.50
C GLY A 183 -13.34 6.54 19.84
N SER A 184 -13.00 5.64 20.77
CA SER A 184 -12.46 5.99 22.10
C SER A 184 -11.11 6.72 22.04
N TRP A 185 -10.70 7.37 23.14
CA TRP A 185 -9.42 8.11 23.21
C TRP A 185 -8.22 7.24 22.78
N PHE A 186 -8.19 5.98 23.21
CA PHE A 186 -7.11 5.04 22.89
C PHE A 186 -7.14 4.58 21.43
N GLN A 187 -8.33 4.42 20.85
CA GLN A 187 -8.49 4.06 19.43
C GLN A 187 -8.03 5.22 18.52
N GLN A 188 -8.40 6.45 18.88
CA GLN A 188 -7.91 7.66 18.18
C GLN A 188 -6.38 7.74 18.22
N PHE A 189 -5.78 7.52 19.40
CA PHE A 189 -4.33 7.49 19.57
C PHE A 189 -3.66 6.45 18.67
N ARG A 190 -4.16 5.20 18.68
CA ARG A 190 -3.59 4.11 17.87
C ARG A 190 -3.66 4.43 16.39
N VAL A 191 -4.81 4.90 15.90
CA VAL A 191 -4.97 5.22 14.47
C VAL A 191 -3.99 6.33 14.06
N VAL A 192 -3.84 7.38 14.87
CA VAL A 192 -2.88 8.46 14.57
C VAL A 192 -1.45 7.95 14.52
N ALA A 193 -1.02 7.16 15.52
CA ALA A 193 0.33 6.60 15.54
C ALA A 193 0.60 5.73 14.30
N LEU A 194 -0.40 4.97 13.85
CA LEU A 194 -0.31 4.13 12.66
C LEU A 194 -0.28 4.93 11.35
N PHE A 195 -1.03 6.02 11.27
CA PHE A 195 -0.98 6.93 10.12
C PHE A 195 0.37 7.65 9.97
N ARG A 196 1.11 7.87 11.06
CA ARG A 196 2.49 8.41 10.97
C ARG A 196 3.46 7.42 10.34
N ILE A 197 3.17 6.13 10.41
CA ILE A 197 3.99 5.06 9.84
C ILE A 197 3.58 4.77 8.38
N SER A 198 2.32 5.07 8.04
CA SER A 198 1.79 4.99 6.68
C SER A 198 2.53 5.95 5.73
N PRO A 199 2.65 5.63 4.42
CA PRO A 199 3.22 6.54 3.42
C PRO A 199 2.37 7.80 3.17
N PHE A 200 1.42 8.11 4.04
CA PHE A 200 0.56 9.28 3.93
C PHE A 200 1.36 10.55 4.29
N PRO A 201 1.37 11.59 3.43
CA PRO A 201 2.19 12.78 3.66
C PRO A 201 1.92 13.43 5.02
N TYR A 202 2.96 13.49 5.85
CA TYR A 202 2.93 14.03 7.21
C TYR A 202 2.31 15.43 7.29
N THR A 203 2.64 16.31 6.33
CA THR A 203 2.16 17.69 6.31
C THR A 203 0.65 17.78 6.05
N ILE A 204 0.14 16.94 5.14
CA ILE A 204 -1.29 16.83 4.83
C ILE A 204 -2.05 16.27 6.03
N PHE A 205 -1.49 15.26 6.69
CA PHE A 205 -2.10 14.65 7.87
C PHE A 205 -2.38 15.64 8.98
N ASN A 206 -1.46 16.57 9.23
CA ASN A 206 -1.63 17.57 10.30
C ASN A 206 -2.88 18.45 10.09
N TYR A 207 -3.22 18.75 8.83
CA TYR A 207 -4.44 19.48 8.49
C TYR A 207 -5.68 18.59 8.42
N ALA A 208 -5.53 17.36 7.94
CA ALA A 208 -6.63 16.41 7.77
C ALA A 208 -7.33 16.06 9.10
N VAL A 209 -6.55 15.94 10.18
CA VAL A 209 -7.05 15.60 11.52
C VAL A 209 -8.03 16.65 12.06
N VAL A 210 -7.96 17.90 11.62
CA VAL A 210 -8.89 18.95 12.09
C VAL A 210 -10.32 18.76 11.55
N VAL A 211 -10.43 18.14 10.38
CA VAL A 211 -11.71 17.89 9.73
C VAL A 211 -12.33 16.58 10.24
N THR A 212 -11.54 15.71 10.84
CA THR A 212 -12.03 14.52 11.53
C THR A 212 -12.37 14.89 12.98
N ASN A 213 -13.39 14.27 13.59
CA ASN A 213 -13.83 14.59 14.97
C ASN A 213 -12.82 14.14 16.05
N MET A 214 -11.53 14.14 15.73
CA MET A 214 -10.47 13.60 16.54
C MET A 214 -10.04 14.61 17.60
N LYS A 215 -9.89 14.14 18.84
CA LYS A 215 -9.49 14.98 19.97
C LYS A 215 -8.00 15.33 19.84
N PHE A 216 -7.63 16.53 20.29
CA PHE A 216 -6.25 17.01 20.24
C PHE A 216 -5.27 16.12 21.05
N GLY A 217 -5.68 15.65 22.24
CA GLY A 217 -4.83 14.82 23.10
C GLY A 217 -4.35 13.51 22.44
N PRO A 218 -5.25 12.63 21.98
CA PRO A 218 -4.89 11.41 21.24
C PRO A 218 -4.05 11.69 19.99
N TYR A 219 -4.38 12.77 19.26
CA TYR A 219 -3.62 13.20 18.10
C TYR A 219 -2.17 13.55 18.45
N LEU A 220 -1.97 14.36 19.50
CA LEU A 220 -0.65 14.82 19.91
C LEU A 220 0.21 13.66 20.39
N VAL A 221 -0.31 12.88 21.35
CA VAL A 221 0.44 11.75 21.95
C VAL A 221 0.67 10.65 20.89
N GLY A 222 -0.33 10.39 20.04
CA GLY A 222 -0.22 9.41 18.95
C GLY A 222 0.81 9.81 17.91
N SER A 223 0.86 11.09 17.57
CA SER A 223 1.84 11.61 16.62
C SER A 223 3.25 11.57 17.19
N ILE A 224 3.45 11.97 18.44
CA ILE A 224 4.75 11.88 19.13
C ILE A 224 5.22 10.42 19.11
N ALA A 225 4.39 9.49 19.57
CA ALA A 225 4.74 8.07 19.58
C ALA A 225 5.05 7.52 18.19
N GLY A 226 4.25 7.88 17.18
CA GLY A 226 4.43 7.46 15.79
C GLY A 226 5.66 8.06 15.10
N MET A 227 6.17 9.21 15.56
CA MET A 227 7.35 9.89 14.98
C MET A 227 8.68 9.41 15.54
N ILE A 228 8.70 8.76 16.72
CA ILE A 228 9.94 8.26 17.35
C ILE A 228 10.78 7.40 16.39
N PRO A 229 10.23 6.38 15.69
CA PRO A 229 11.02 5.52 14.81
C PRO A 229 11.54 6.27 13.60
N GLU A 230 10.71 7.16 13.04
CA GLU A 230 11.09 8.02 11.92
C GLU A 230 12.30 8.88 12.34
N ALA A 231 12.25 9.52 13.51
CA ALA A 231 13.36 10.33 14.03
C ALA A 231 14.66 9.52 14.12
N PHE A 232 14.62 8.28 14.62
CA PHE A 232 15.81 7.42 14.68
C PHE A 232 16.39 7.09 13.29
N ILE A 233 15.53 6.81 12.31
CA ILE A 233 15.96 6.54 10.93
C ILE A 233 16.66 7.77 10.33
N TYR A 234 16.09 8.97 10.51
CA TYR A 234 16.70 10.21 10.05
C TYR A 234 18.03 10.50 10.76
N ILE A 235 18.12 10.26 12.07
CA ILE A 235 19.37 10.48 12.79
C ILE A 235 20.46 9.53 12.30
N TYR A 236 20.14 8.24 12.19
CA TYR A 236 21.09 7.23 11.72
C TYR A 236 21.59 7.55 10.30
N SER A 237 20.66 7.81 9.37
CA SER A 237 21.01 8.14 7.99
C SER A 237 21.83 9.43 7.91
N GLY A 238 21.50 10.46 8.69
CA GLY A 238 22.30 11.66 8.82
C GLY A 238 23.74 11.34 9.25
N ARG A 239 23.92 10.60 10.34
CA ARG A 239 25.27 10.22 10.81
C ARG A 239 26.06 9.40 9.81
N LEU A 240 25.40 8.50 9.08
CA LEU A 240 26.02 7.73 8.01
C LEU A 240 26.50 8.66 6.88
N ILE A 241 25.67 9.63 6.47
CA ILE A 241 26.04 10.65 5.47
C ILE A 241 27.27 11.44 5.93
N ARG A 242 27.31 11.89 7.19
CA ARG A 242 28.46 12.60 7.76
C ARG A 242 29.73 11.74 7.74
N THR A 243 29.62 10.49 8.19
CA THR A 243 30.74 9.52 8.17
C THR A 243 31.28 9.29 6.77
N LEU A 244 30.40 9.14 5.77
CA LEU A 244 30.78 8.99 4.37
C LEU A 244 31.42 10.27 3.80
N ALA A 245 30.94 11.45 4.19
CA ALA A 245 31.51 12.73 3.81
C ALA A 245 32.94 12.87 4.35
N ASP A 246 33.12 12.57 5.64
CA ASP A 246 34.40 12.67 6.32
C ASP A 246 35.43 11.71 5.73
N MET A 247 35.04 10.48 5.37
CA MET A 247 35.96 9.52 4.71
C MET A 247 36.34 9.92 3.27
N LYS A 248 35.44 10.57 2.53
CA LYS A 248 35.65 10.88 1.11
C LYS A 248 36.34 12.23 0.89
N TYR A 249 36.05 13.20 1.75
CA TYR A 249 36.48 14.60 1.58
C TYR A 249 37.32 15.13 2.75
N GLY A 250 37.35 14.44 3.90
CA GLY A 250 38.23 14.75 5.02
C GLY A 250 39.42 13.80 5.07
N ASN A 251 40.62 14.32 5.34
CA ASN A 251 41.76 13.49 5.76
C ASN A 251 41.58 13.06 7.23
N TYR A 252 40.44 12.46 7.57
CA TYR A 252 40.05 12.15 8.95
C TYR A 252 39.98 10.64 9.16
N SER A 253 40.82 10.12 10.06
CA SER A 253 40.73 8.75 10.56
C SER A 253 39.82 8.71 11.78
N MET A 254 38.73 7.93 11.71
CA MET A 254 37.78 7.77 12.81
C MET A 254 38.49 7.35 14.10
N THR A 255 38.18 8.03 15.20
CA THR A 255 38.69 7.62 16.51
C THR A 255 37.97 6.35 16.99
N PRO A 256 38.62 5.44 17.74
CA PRO A 256 37.99 4.23 18.24
C PRO A 256 36.72 4.49 19.07
N VAL A 257 36.66 5.63 19.78
CA VAL A 257 35.52 6.04 20.58
C VAL A 257 34.32 6.43 19.70
N GLU A 258 34.54 7.14 18.59
CA GLU A 258 33.49 7.47 17.62
C GLU A 258 32.93 6.20 16.96
N ILE A 259 33.79 5.23 16.65
CA ILE A 259 33.38 3.93 16.10
C ILE A 259 32.50 3.18 17.10
N VAL A 260 32.94 3.06 18.36
CA VAL A 260 32.16 2.39 19.41
C VAL A 260 30.81 3.07 19.61
N TYR A 261 30.78 4.40 19.68
CA TYR A 261 29.53 5.13 19.83
C TYR A 261 28.61 4.93 18.62
N ASN A 262 29.15 4.95 17.40
CA ASN A 262 28.39 4.66 16.17
C ASN A 262 27.81 3.24 16.19
N ILE A 263 28.60 2.23 16.56
CA ILE A 263 28.13 0.83 16.63
C ILE A 263 27.04 0.66 17.69
N VAL A 264 27.26 1.17 18.90
CA VAL A 264 26.27 1.09 20.00
C VAL A 264 24.97 1.78 19.59
N SER A 265 25.06 2.97 19.01
CA SER A 265 23.89 3.70 18.55
C SER A 265 23.18 3.06 17.35
N PHE A 266 23.91 2.35 16.49
CA PHE A 266 23.35 1.55 15.40
C PHE A 266 22.58 0.34 15.94
N VAL A 267 23.15 -0.37 16.93
CA VAL A 267 22.47 -1.50 17.59
C VAL A 267 21.19 -1.04 18.28
N ILE A 268 21.25 0.08 19.02
CA ILE A 268 20.07 0.66 19.68
C ILE A 268 19.01 1.06 18.64
N ALA A 269 19.41 1.72 17.53
CA ALA A 269 18.49 2.09 16.46
C ALA A 269 17.81 0.86 15.85
N ILE A 270 18.56 -0.22 15.56
CA ILE A 270 18.01 -1.48 15.04
C ILE A 270 17.01 -2.07 16.03
N VAL A 271 17.37 -2.16 17.32
CA VAL A 271 16.49 -2.74 18.35
C VAL A 271 15.20 -1.94 18.46
N ILE A 272 15.27 -0.61 18.47
CA ILE A 272 14.08 0.26 18.52
C ILE A 272 13.24 0.09 17.25
N THR A 273 13.86 0.11 16.07
CA THR A 273 13.13 -0.07 14.80
C THR A 273 12.46 -1.44 14.72
N ILE A 274 13.13 -2.52 15.14
CA ILE A 274 12.55 -3.87 15.13
C ILE A 274 11.43 -3.98 16.16
N ALA A 275 11.68 -3.60 17.41
CA ALA A 275 10.68 -3.66 18.48
C ALA A 275 9.43 -2.87 18.09
N PHE A 276 9.63 -1.69 17.50
CA PHE A 276 8.55 -0.83 17.06
C PHE A 276 7.83 -1.38 15.83
N THR A 277 8.54 -1.90 14.82
CA THR A 277 7.92 -2.50 13.62
C THR A 277 7.07 -3.71 14.01
N VAL A 278 7.56 -4.54 14.92
CA VAL A 278 6.83 -5.70 15.45
C VAL A 278 5.60 -5.23 16.23
N TYR A 279 5.74 -4.23 17.11
CA TYR A 279 4.62 -3.70 17.88
C TYR A 279 3.56 -3.05 16.98
N ALA A 280 3.96 -2.23 16.01
CA ALA A 280 3.07 -1.57 15.07
C ALA A 280 2.30 -2.57 14.20
N ARG A 281 2.97 -3.61 13.68
CA ARG A 281 2.33 -4.69 12.92
C ARG A 281 1.29 -5.42 13.77
N ARG A 282 1.65 -5.82 15.00
CA ARG A 282 0.70 -6.45 15.94
C ARG A 282 -0.48 -5.54 16.24
N ALA A 283 -0.22 -4.26 16.52
CA ALA A 283 -1.27 -3.29 16.81
C ALA A 283 -2.18 -2.99 15.60
N LEU A 284 -1.66 -3.03 14.37
CA LEU A 284 -2.45 -2.92 13.14
C LEU A 284 -3.34 -4.15 12.92
N ASP A 285 -2.78 -5.34 13.10
CA ASP A 285 -3.51 -6.60 12.91
C ASP A 285 -4.66 -6.73 13.93
N ASP A 286 -4.43 -6.31 15.17
CA ASP A 286 -5.46 -6.27 16.21
C ASP A 286 -6.59 -5.29 15.87
N LEU A 287 -6.28 -4.13 15.27
CA LEU A 287 -7.31 -3.17 14.85
C LEU A 287 -8.10 -3.67 13.65
N LYS A 288 -7.44 -4.25 12.64
CA LYS A 288 -8.12 -4.85 11.48
C LYS A 288 -9.07 -5.96 11.90
N ARG A 289 -8.68 -6.76 12.91
CA ARG A 289 -9.52 -7.81 13.51
C ARG A 289 -10.68 -7.23 14.31
N ALA A 290 -10.45 -6.19 15.11
CA ALA A 290 -11.49 -5.55 15.91
C ALA A 290 -12.53 -4.78 15.08
N GLU A 291 -12.13 -4.18 13.95
CA GLU A 291 -13.02 -3.46 13.03
C GLU A 291 -13.64 -4.35 11.94
N GLY A 292 -13.32 -5.66 11.90
CA GLY A 292 -13.92 -6.59 10.94
C GLY A 292 -13.54 -6.34 9.47
N ILE A 293 -12.46 -5.60 9.21
CA ILE A 293 -12.06 -5.19 7.84
C ILE A 293 -11.26 -6.31 7.12
N GLY A 294 -11.10 -7.48 7.73
CA GLY A 294 -10.29 -8.58 7.20
C GLY A 294 -11.09 -9.84 6.84
N SER A 295 -12.04 -9.75 5.91
CA SER A 295 -12.55 -10.87 5.08
C SER A 295 -13.48 -10.36 3.97
N ALA A 296 -12.99 -9.50 3.07
CA ALA A 296 -13.78 -9.12 1.89
C ALA A 296 -12.98 -9.15 0.57
N ASN A 297 -11.72 -9.58 0.55
CA ASN A 297 -10.91 -9.51 -0.67
C ASN A 297 -9.94 -10.68 -0.90
N ASP A 298 -10.14 -11.83 -0.25
CA ASP A 298 -9.49 -13.09 -0.66
C ASP A 298 -10.52 -14.21 -0.55
N ASP A 299 -11.54 -14.17 -1.42
CA ASP A 299 -12.27 -15.40 -1.77
C ASP A 299 -12.88 -15.30 -3.17
N GLN A 300 -12.00 -15.36 -4.17
CA GLN A 300 -12.34 -15.96 -5.46
C GLN A 300 -11.41 -17.17 -5.64
N GLY A 301 -11.82 -18.32 -5.09
CA GLY A 301 -11.02 -19.52 -5.25
C GLY A 301 -11.46 -20.74 -4.44
N GLY A 302 -12.72 -21.15 -4.57
CA GLY A 302 -13.15 -22.54 -4.40
C GLY A 302 -12.90 -23.20 -3.03
N ALA A 303 -13.91 -23.15 -2.17
CA ALA A 303 -14.11 -24.19 -1.16
C ALA A 303 -15.59 -24.61 -1.19
N SER A 304 -15.80 -25.85 -1.57
CA SER A 304 -17.07 -26.55 -1.64
C SER A 304 -17.79 -26.48 -0.29
N LEU A 305 -18.87 -25.70 -0.21
CA LEU A 305 -19.78 -25.74 0.92
C LEU A 305 -20.62 -27.01 0.81
N GLU A 306 -20.38 -27.94 1.73
CA GLU A 306 -21.31 -29.03 2.04
C GLU A 306 -22.70 -28.43 2.26
N LEU A 307 -23.65 -28.84 1.42
CA LEU A 307 -25.06 -28.56 1.62
C LEU A 307 -25.53 -29.34 2.85
N GLU A 308 -25.69 -28.64 3.96
CA GLU A 308 -26.47 -29.09 5.10
C GLU A 308 -27.91 -29.36 4.62
N LYS A 309 -28.30 -30.64 4.64
CA LYS A 309 -29.64 -31.11 4.30
C LYS A 309 -30.69 -30.46 5.21
N LEU A 310 -31.51 -29.58 4.66
CA LEU A 310 -32.81 -29.24 5.24
C LEU A 310 -33.91 -30.17 4.69
N PRO A 311 -34.92 -30.57 5.49
CA PRO A 311 -35.96 -31.49 5.06
C PRO A 311 -36.94 -30.81 4.09
N GLN A 312 -37.32 -31.52 3.03
CA GLN A 312 -38.39 -31.12 2.10
C GLN A 312 -39.74 -31.01 2.82
N GLU A 313 -40.31 -29.80 2.86
CA GLU A 313 -41.76 -29.65 2.98
C GLU A 313 -42.42 -29.91 1.61
N ARG A 314 -43.42 -30.80 1.61
CA ARG A 314 -44.28 -31.11 0.46
C ARG A 314 -45.15 -29.89 0.10
N PRO A 315 -45.34 -29.56 -1.18
CA PRO A 315 -46.39 -28.62 -1.57
C PRO A 315 -47.76 -29.30 -1.49
N ARG A 316 -48.66 -28.78 -0.65
CA ARG A 316 -50.09 -29.11 -0.73
C ARG A 316 -50.68 -28.44 -1.98
N ALA A 317 -51.16 -29.25 -2.90
CA ALA A 317 -52.09 -28.81 -3.93
C ALA A 317 -53.39 -28.33 -3.27
N TYR A 318 -53.85 -27.13 -3.63
CA TYR A 318 -55.21 -26.69 -3.37
C TYR A 318 -55.96 -26.65 -4.70
N SER A 319 -56.86 -27.62 -4.86
CA SER A 319 -57.91 -27.63 -5.86
C SER A 319 -59.05 -26.68 -5.44
N PHE A 320 -59.58 -25.95 -6.43
CA PHE A 320 -60.82 -25.19 -6.35
C PHE A 320 -62.03 -26.11 -6.08
N SER A 321 -63.00 -25.67 -5.26
CA SER A 321 -64.42 -25.96 -5.48
C SER A 321 -65.30 -24.97 -4.71
N SER A 322 -66.39 -24.60 -5.37
CA SER A 322 -67.52 -23.77 -4.96
C SER A 322 -68.30 -24.33 -3.75
N ASP A 323 -69.07 -23.47 -3.06
CA ASP A 323 -70.54 -23.54 -3.00
C ASP A 323 -71.16 -22.58 -1.95
N ASN A 324 -72.22 -21.90 -2.41
CA ASN A 324 -73.42 -21.34 -1.76
C ASN A 324 -73.59 -21.45 -0.22
N VAL A 325 -74.01 -20.37 0.44
CA VAL A 325 -75.40 -19.94 0.73
C VAL A 325 -75.37 -18.58 1.42
#